data_AF-A0A2S0KDP7-F1
#
_entry.id   AF-A0A2S0KDP7-F1
#
_cell.length_a   1.000
_cell.length_b   1.000
_cell.length_c   1.000
_cell.angle_alpha   90.00
_cell.angle_beta   90.00
_cell.angle_gamma   90.00
#
_symmetry.space_group_name_H-M   'P 1'
#
loop_
_entity.id
_entity.type
_entity.pdbx_description
1 polymer ?
#
loop_
_entity_poly.entity_id
_entity_poly.type
_entity_poly.pdbx_seq_one_letter_code
_entity_poly.pdbx_strand_id
1 'polypeptide(L)'
;MNLRHLPFAAAAVAVLAVAGCSDDDRDTGWTPNSPTANAPAPASQSTTTAAAKATEDTVIAAFEALGYQCSPEQQMTFCVQGGENWQIRTSPAGDGDKAFAKSVCDAGMGDDGRVLTNGDVVIYAGNKHQDLATIQTTLEAKGVSGLDVVDHCP
;
A
#
# COMPACT_ATOMS: atom_id res chain seq x y z
N MET A 1 50.15 -12.77 -3.26
CA MET A 1 50.05 -13.99 -4.09
C MET A 1 50.13 -15.21 -3.19
N ASN A 2 49.01 -15.90 -2.96
CA ASN A 2 48.94 -17.36 -2.97
C ASN A 2 47.47 -17.79 -2.84
N LEU A 3 46.88 -18.11 -3.99
CA LEU A 3 45.62 -18.84 -4.14
C LEU A 3 45.89 -20.34 -3.94
N ARG A 4 45.10 -21.01 -3.08
CA ARG A 4 44.72 -22.43 -3.23
C ARG A 4 43.33 -22.61 -2.60
N HIS A 5 42.28 -22.58 -3.41
CA HIS A 5 41.56 -23.73 -4.01
C HIS A 5 40.33 -24.14 -3.20
N LEU A 6 39.17 -23.83 -3.79
CA LEU A 6 37.83 -24.35 -3.48
C LEU A 6 37.78 -25.88 -3.69
N PRO A 7 36.80 -26.55 -3.05
CA PRO A 7 35.75 -27.13 -3.88
C PRO A 7 34.32 -26.94 -3.33
N PHE A 8 33.44 -26.60 -4.28
CA PHE A 8 32.10 -27.13 -4.52
C PHE A 8 31.12 -27.50 -3.38
N ALA A 9 29.91 -26.96 -3.60
CA ALA A 9 28.58 -27.57 -3.40
C ALA A 9 28.03 -27.69 -1.97
N ALA A 10 26.87 -27.08 -1.74
CA ALA A 10 25.60 -27.78 -1.94
C ALA A 10 24.42 -26.84 -1.60
N ALA A 11 23.39 -26.89 -2.45
CA ALA A 11 22.07 -26.36 -2.15
C ALA A 11 21.47 -27.09 -0.94
N ALA A 12 20.86 -26.36 -0.02
CA ALA A 12 19.99 -26.94 0.99
C ALA A 12 18.58 -26.38 0.79
N VAL A 13 17.77 -27.18 0.11
CA VAL A 13 16.32 -27.11 0.05
C VAL A 13 15.80 -27.19 1.48
N ALA A 14 15.10 -26.15 1.95
CA ALA A 14 14.35 -26.23 3.19
C ALA A 14 13.08 -27.06 2.92
N VAL A 15 13.15 -28.33 3.36
CA VAL A 15 12.07 -29.32 3.31
C VAL A 15 10.92 -28.90 4.22
N LEU A 16 9.70 -29.10 3.72
CA LEU A 16 8.44 -29.00 4.43
C LEU A 16 8.51 -29.61 5.84
N ALA A 17 8.11 -28.84 6.85
CA ALA A 17 7.72 -29.38 8.14
C ALA A 17 6.40 -30.15 7.96
N VAL A 18 6.52 -31.46 7.75
CA VAL A 18 5.45 -32.43 7.96
C VAL A 18 5.10 -32.47 9.45
N ALA A 19 3.80 -32.41 9.73
CA ALA A 19 3.22 -32.59 11.05
C ALA A 19 3.66 -33.94 11.64
N GLY A 20 4.11 -33.92 12.89
CA GLY A 20 4.49 -35.10 13.65
C GLY A 20 4.33 -34.87 15.14
N CYS A 21 3.15 -35.18 15.66
CA CYS A 21 2.94 -35.50 17.07
C CYS A 21 2.32 -36.90 17.10
N SER A 22 3.17 -37.90 17.33
CA SER A 22 2.88 -39.26 17.82
C SER A 22 3.00 -39.20 19.37
N ASP A 23 2.40 -40.01 20.23
CA ASP A 23 1.40 -41.11 20.23
C ASP A 23 1.02 -41.36 21.74
N ASP A 24 0.23 -42.40 22.04
CA ASP A 24 -0.14 -42.99 23.36
C ASP A 24 -1.39 -42.38 24.07
N ASP A 25 -2.48 -43.11 24.43
CA ASP A 25 -2.71 -44.56 24.62
C ASP A 25 -4.25 -44.89 24.64
N ARG A 26 -4.57 -46.15 24.32
CA ARG A 26 -5.79 -46.97 24.62
C ARG A 26 -7.01 -47.06 23.68
N ASP A 27 -6.91 -48.08 22.81
CA ASP A 27 -7.71 -49.32 22.79
C ASP A 27 -9.21 -49.26 23.18
N THR A 28 -10.09 -49.45 22.20
CA THR A 28 -10.86 -50.71 22.00
C THR A 28 -11.84 -50.56 20.83
N GLY A 29 -11.78 -51.50 19.88
CA GLY A 29 -12.94 -51.85 19.04
C GLY A 29 -12.81 -51.63 17.52
N TRP A 30 -12.33 -52.67 16.83
CA TRP A 30 -12.85 -53.25 15.58
C TRP A 30 -13.42 -52.32 14.45
N THR A 31 -12.82 -52.43 13.26
CA THR A 31 -13.26 -51.88 11.95
C THR A 31 -13.95 -52.98 11.10
N PRO A 32 -14.45 -52.81 9.83
CA PRO A 32 -14.42 -51.63 8.94
C PRO A 32 -15.69 -51.38 8.02
N ASN A 33 -15.66 -50.23 7.31
CA ASN A 33 -16.18 -49.91 5.94
C ASN A 33 -17.27 -48.82 5.72
N SER A 34 -16.77 -47.65 5.28
CA SER A 34 -17.36 -46.41 4.69
C SER A 34 -17.99 -46.61 3.29
N PRO A 35 -18.68 -45.65 2.58
CA PRO A 35 -18.52 -44.16 2.52
C PRO A 35 -19.86 -43.36 2.66
N THR A 36 -19.89 -42.09 3.07
CA THR A 36 -19.44 -40.89 2.33
C THR A 36 -19.35 -39.72 3.32
N ALA A 37 -18.15 -39.18 3.54
CA ALA A 37 -17.95 -38.02 4.39
C ALA A 37 -17.99 -36.74 3.53
N ASN A 38 -19.01 -35.91 3.73
CA ASN A 38 -18.94 -34.48 3.45
C ASN A 38 -17.92 -33.87 4.42
N ALA A 39 -16.66 -33.73 3.99
CA ALA A 39 -15.70 -32.90 4.71
C ALA A 39 -15.92 -31.43 4.31
N PRO A 40 -16.19 -30.51 5.25
CA PRO A 40 -16.09 -29.09 4.94
C PRO A 40 -14.63 -28.77 4.63
N ALA A 41 -14.38 -28.22 3.44
CA ALA A 41 -13.08 -27.73 3.03
C ALA A 41 -12.55 -26.72 4.08
N PRO A 42 -11.23 -26.69 4.36
CA PRO A 42 -10.66 -25.64 5.18
C PRO A 42 -10.96 -24.31 4.50
N ALA A 43 -11.72 -23.46 5.18
CA ALA A 43 -11.91 -22.08 4.76
C ALA A 43 -10.52 -21.44 4.75
N SER A 44 -9.97 -21.26 3.54
CA SER A 44 -8.86 -20.34 3.31
C SER A 44 -9.32 -19.00 3.87
N GLN A 45 -8.82 -18.67 5.05
CA GLN A 45 -8.91 -17.33 5.59
C GLN A 45 -8.07 -16.47 4.64
N SER A 46 -8.73 -15.93 3.62
CA SER A 46 -8.28 -14.73 2.97
C SER A 46 -8.18 -13.69 4.08
N THR A 47 -6.99 -13.54 4.65
CA THR A 47 -6.59 -12.32 5.34
C THR A 47 -6.61 -11.21 4.28
N THR A 48 -7.81 -10.72 3.99
CA THR A 48 -7.99 -9.36 3.52
C THR A 48 -7.61 -8.49 4.71
N THR A 49 -6.31 -8.25 4.86
CA THR A 49 -5.84 -7.07 5.59
C THR A 49 -6.49 -5.92 4.85
N ALA A 50 -7.58 -5.37 5.40
CA ALA A 50 -8.11 -4.11 4.93
C ALA A 50 -6.93 -3.14 5.01
N ALA A 51 -6.41 -2.75 3.85
CA ALA A 51 -5.39 -1.72 3.76
C ALA A 51 -5.89 -0.55 4.60
N ALA A 52 -5.16 -0.20 5.66
CA ALA A 52 -5.50 0.97 6.45
C ALA A 52 -5.48 2.15 5.49
N LYS A 53 -6.59 2.92 5.45
CA LYS A 53 -6.66 4.12 4.62
C LYS A 53 -5.46 5.01 4.91
N ALA A 54 -4.84 5.54 3.85
CA ALA A 54 -3.81 6.57 3.99
C ALA A 54 -4.28 7.73 4.88
N THR A 55 -3.46 8.12 5.85
CA THR A 55 -3.61 9.34 6.64
C THR A 55 -2.57 10.37 6.23
N GLU A 56 -2.81 11.65 6.55
CA GLU A 56 -1.87 12.74 6.25
C GLU A 56 -0.45 12.40 6.74
N ASP A 57 -0.30 11.95 7.98
CA ASP A 57 1.00 11.55 8.55
C ASP A 57 1.67 10.42 7.75
N THR A 58 0.92 9.38 7.36
CA THR A 58 1.48 8.25 6.59
C THR A 58 1.93 8.68 5.19
N VAL A 59 1.21 9.62 4.57
CA VAL A 59 1.57 10.19 3.28
C VAL A 59 2.84 11.03 3.44
N ILE A 60 2.89 11.95 4.40
CA ILE A 60 4.07 12.80 4.65
C ILE A 60 5.30 11.94 4.91
N ALA A 61 5.21 10.94 5.79
CA ALA A 61 6.32 10.04 6.09
C ALA A 61 6.80 9.27 4.84
N ALA A 62 5.88 8.90 3.94
CA ALA A 62 6.25 8.27 2.68
C ALA A 62 6.96 9.23 1.72
N PHE A 63 6.50 10.49 1.61
CA PHE A 63 7.21 11.53 0.85
C PHE A 63 8.62 11.79 1.40
N GLU A 64 8.77 11.89 2.72
CA GLU A 64 10.09 12.03 3.36
C GLU A 64 10.99 10.82 3.07
N ALA A 65 10.45 9.60 3.12
CA ALA A 65 11.17 8.37 2.78
C ALA A 65 11.56 8.25 1.29
N LEU A 66 10.89 9.01 0.42
CA LEU A 66 11.24 9.17 -1.00
C LEU A 66 12.28 10.30 -1.21
N GLY A 67 12.64 11.03 -0.15
CA GLY A 67 13.63 12.09 -0.17
C GLY A 67 13.05 13.47 -0.48
N TYR A 68 11.73 13.65 -0.36
CA TYR A 68 11.13 14.98 -0.38
C TYR A 68 11.39 15.70 0.93
N GLN A 69 11.64 17.01 0.84
CA GLN A 69 11.72 17.89 1.99
C GLN A 69 10.31 18.40 2.28
N CYS A 70 9.70 17.91 3.35
CA CYS A 70 8.35 18.28 3.75
C CYS A 70 8.39 19.39 4.81
N SER A 71 7.66 20.48 4.57
CA SER A 71 7.53 21.61 5.49
C SER A 71 6.05 21.86 5.80
N PRO A 72 5.65 21.80 7.08
CA PRO A 72 4.29 22.13 7.45
C PRO A 72 4.05 23.63 7.31
N GLU A 73 2.91 23.97 6.73
CA GLU A 73 2.37 25.32 6.57
C GLU A 73 0.97 25.38 7.22
N GLN A 74 0.36 26.57 7.23
CA GLN A 74 -1.01 26.68 7.74
C GLN A 74 -1.97 25.80 6.93
N GLN A 75 -2.46 24.74 7.57
CA GLN A 75 -3.49 23.81 7.06
C GLN A 75 -3.04 22.86 5.94
N MET A 76 -1.75 22.79 5.63
CA MET A 76 -1.20 21.88 4.62
C MET A 76 0.30 21.64 4.83
N THR A 77 0.86 20.62 4.20
CA THR A 77 2.29 20.33 4.16
C THR A 77 2.80 20.40 2.72
N PHE A 78 3.87 21.15 2.50
CA PHE A 78 4.54 21.23 1.20
C PHE A 78 5.73 20.28 1.16
N CYS A 79 5.74 19.33 0.23
CA CYS A 79 6.84 18.39 0.02
C CYS A 79 7.52 18.67 -1.32
N VAL A 80 8.83 18.96 -1.29
CA VAL A 80 9.59 19.42 -2.46
C VAL A 80 10.80 18.52 -2.73
N GLN A 81 11.00 18.14 -4.00
CA GLN A 81 12.18 17.41 -4.46
C GLN A 81 12.43 17.69 -5.94
N GLY A 82 13.67 18.03 -6.32
CA GLY A 82 14.06 18.05 -7.74
C GLY A 82 13.27 18.98 -8.66
N GLY A 83 12.54 19.97 -8.12
CA GLY A 83 11.65 20.86 -8.87
C GLY A 83 10.17 20.43 -8.90
N GLU A 84 9.85 19.25 -8.35
CA GLU A 84 8.49 18.83 -8.04
C GLU A 84 8.05 19.42 -6.70
N ASN A 85 6.80 19.86 -6.64
CA ASN A 85 6.19 20.40 -5.42
C ASN A 85 4.82 19.74 -5.23
N TRP A 86 4.63 19.14 -4.05
CA TRP A 86 3.39 18.47 -3.67
C TRP A 86 2.78 19.17 -2.47
N GLN A 87 1.47 19.36 -2.49
CA GLN A 87 0.74 19.91 -1.33
C GLN A 87 -0.12 18.79 -0.76
N ILE A 88 0.09 18.46 0.51
CA ILE A 88 -0.63 17.41 1.22
C ILE A 88 -1.47 18.07 2.29
N ARG A 89 -2.74 17.69 2.39
CA ARG A 89 -3.61 18.17 3.47
C ARG A 89 -4.72 17.18 3.77
N THR A 90 -5.30 17.32 4.95
CA THR A 90 -6.59 16.70 5.25
C THR A 90 -7.73 17.53 4.64
N SER A 91 -8.68 16.85 3.99
CA SER A 91 -9.94 17.45 3.53
C SER A 91 -10.88 17.66 4.72
N PRO A 92 -11.27 18.91 5.04
CA PRO A 92 -12.14 19.18 6.17
C PRO A 92 -13.52 18.54 6.06
N ALA A 93 -14.00 18.34 4.83
CA ALA A 93 -15.30 17.76 4.53
C ALA A 93 -15.25 16.25 4.22
N GLY A 94 -14.04 15.67 4.09
CA GLY A 94 -13.86 14.27 3.70
C GLY A 94 -14.30 13.96 2.27
N ASP A 95 -14.43 14.98 1.41
CA ASP A 95 -14.94 14.86 0.05
C ASP A 95 -13.84 15.00 -1.01
N GLY A 96 -12.57 14.91 -0.60
CA GLY A 96 -11.42 15.11 -1.48
C GLY A 96 -11.21 16.58 -1.85
N ASP A 97 -11.73 17.52 -1.05
CA ASP A 97 -11.71 18.95 -1.31
C ASP A 97 -12.33 19.33 -2.66
N LYS A 98 -13.39 18.61 -3.05
CA LYS A 98 -14.06 18.77 -4.35
C LYS A 98 -14.43 20.21 -4.66
N ALA A 99 -14.91 20.96 -3.66
CA ALA A 99 -15.26 22.37 -3.83
C ALA A 99 -14.04 23.25 -4.15
N PHE A 100 -12.90 22.98 -3.53
CA PHE A 100 -11.64 23.68 -3.80
C PHE A 100 -11.10 23.30 -5.19
N ALA A 101 -11.02 21.99 -5.50
CA ALA A 101 -10.56 21.52 -6.80
C ALA A 101 -11.42 22.08 -7.95
N LYS A 102 -12.74 22.12 -7.78
CA LYS A 102 -13.65 22.77 -8.73
C LYS A 102 -13.37 24.28 -8.88
N SER A 103 -13.10 24.99 -7.78
CA SER A 103 -12.77 26.41 -7.83
C SER A 103 -11.46 26.67 -8.58
N VAL A 104 -10.48 25.77 -8.45
CA VAL A 104 -9.22 25.79 -9.20
C VAL A 104 -9.46 25.53 -10.69
N CYS A 105 -10.32 24.57 -11.03
CA CYS A 105 -10.76 24.33 -12.41
C CYS A 105 -11.42 25.57 -13.03
N ASP A 106 -12.39 26.16 -12.32
CA ASP A 106 -13.14 27.33 -12.78
C ASP A 106 -12.24 28.58 -12.95
N ALA A 107 -11.11 28.64 -12.23
CA ALA A 107 -10.09 29.67 -12.39
C ALA A 107 -9.19 29.49 -13.63
N GLY A 108 -9.39 28.43 -14.42
CA GLY A 108 -8.67 28.19 -15.66
C GLY A 108 -7.26 27.64 -15.48
N MET A 109 -6.96 27.00 -14.34
CA MET A 109 -5.67 26.32 -14.10
C MET A 109 -5.51 24.98 -14.85
N GLY A 110 -6.20 24.80 -15.99
CA GLY A 110 -5.96 23.72 -16.96
C GLY A 110 -5.98 22.29 -16.40
N ASP A 111 -5.06 21.45 -16.91
CA ASP A 111 -4.87 20.01 -16.62
C ASP A 111 -4.55 19.69 -15.14
N ASP A 112 -4.45 20.68 -14.27
CA ASP A 112 -4.01 20.58 -12.87
C ASP A 112 -5.16 20.47 -11.84
N GLY A 113 -6.39 20.17 -12.28
CA GLY A 113 -7.53 19.88 -11.39
C GLY A 113 -7.63 18.43 -10.92
N ARG A 114 -6.61 17.63 -11.23
CA ARG A 114 -6.47 16.26 -10.74
C ARG A 114 -5.80 16.27 -9.36
N VAL A 115 -6.33 15.45 -8.47
CA VAL A 115 -5.78 15.24 -7.12
C VAL A 115 -5.62 13.75 -6.86
N LEU A 116 -4.72 13.40 -5.96
CA LEU A 116 -4.62 12.06 -5.42
C LEU A 116 -5.28 12.08 -4.03
N THR A 117 -6.36 11.33 -3.83
CA THR A 117 -7.17 11.42 -2.61
C THR A 117 -7.88 10.13 -2.25
N ASN A 118 -8.16 9.93 -0.96
CA ASN A 118 -9.05 8.88 -0.46
C ASN A 118 -10.36 9.43 0.15
N GLY A 119 -10.67 10.70 -0.17
CA GLY A 119 -11.72 11.51 0.47
C GLY A 119 -11.20 12.31 1.66
N ASP A 120 -10.42 11.69 2.54
CA ASP A 120 -9.96 12.30 3.80
C ASP A 120 -8.64 13.06 3.62
N VAL A 121 -7.68 12.50 2.87
CA VAL A 121 -6.39 13.14 2.55
C VAL A 121 -6.41 13.54 1.09
N VAL A 122 -5.85 14.71 0.78
CA VAL A 122 -5.77 15.25 -0.58
C VAL A 122 -4.34 15.67 -0.87
N ILE A 123 -3.83 15.23 -2.01
CA ILE A 123 -2.49 15.54 -2.51
C ILE A 123 -2.64 16.28 -3.84
N TYR A 124 -2.13 17.50 -3.90
CA TYR A 124 -2.20 18.37 -5.08
C TYR A 124 -0.89 18.42 -5.86
N ALA A 125 -1.09 18.37 -7.17
CA ALA A 125 -0.20 18.84 -8.23
C ALA A 125 0.31 20.28 -8.05
N GLY A 126 1.46 20.52 -7.43
CA GLY A 126 1.97 21.88 -7.21
C GLY A 126 2.80 22.48 -8.34
N ASN A 127 2.59 22.12 -9.63
CA ASN A 127 3.10 22.72 -10.90
C ASN A 127 3.67 21.66 -11.89
N LYS A 128 3.34 21.80 -13.19
CA LYS A 128 3.92 21.10 -14.37
C LYS A 128 3.73 19.58 -14.44
N HIS A 129 2.52 19.13 -14.77
CA HIS A 129 2.27 17.75 -15.24
C HIS A 129 2.90 16.67 -14.35
N GLN A 130 2.96 16.90 -13.02
CA GLN A 130 3.48 15.89 -12.11
C GLN A 130 2.59 14.66 -12.21
N ASP A 131 3.21 13.51 -12.38
CA ASP A 131 2.48 12.29 -12.71
C ASP A 131 1.86 11.68 -11.45
N LEU A 132 0.61 12.07 -11.18
CA LEU A 132 -0.19 11.57 -10.06
C LEU A 132 -0.32 10.03 -10.05
N ALA A 133 -0.28 9.38 -11.22
CA ALA A 133 -0.34 7.91 -11.29
C ALA A 133 1.00 7.28 -10.89
N THR A 134 2.11 7.90 -11.31
CA THR A 134 3.45 7.46 -10.91
C THR A 134 3.66 7.62 -9.40
N ILE A 135 3.27 8.76 -8.82
CA ILE A 135 3.40 8.96 -7.36
C ILE A 135 2.46 8.03 -6.58
N GLN A 136 1.22 7.80 -7.04
CA GLN A 136 0.31 6.81 -6.44
C GLN A 136 0.96 5.44 -6.36
N THR A 137 1.48 4.93 -7.49
CA THR A 137 2.14 3.61 -7.54
C THR A 137 3.34 3.55 -6.59
N THR A 138 4.08 4.64 -6.50
CA THR A 138 5.25 4.75 -5.61
C THR A 138 4.84 4.72 -4.14
N LEU A 139 3.77 5.42 -3.77
CA LEU A 139 3.21 5.42 -2.42
C LEU A 139 2.66 4.04 -2.05
N GLU A 140 1.96 3.36 -2.96
CA GLU A 140 1.49 1.98 -2.78
C GLU A 140 2.64 1.01 -2.54
N ALA A 141 3.73 1.14 -3.28
CA ALA A 141 4.95 0.35 -3.06
C ALA A 141 5.61 0.64 -1.69
N LYS A 142 5.32 1.78 -1.06
CA LYS A 142 5.73 2.13 0.31
C LYS A 142 4.70 1.72 1.37
N GLY A 143 3.60 1.09 0.98
CA GLY A 143 2.54 0.64 1.88
C GLY A 143 1.45 1.69 2.15
N VAL A 144 1.51 2.85 1.49
CA VAL A 144 0.45 3.87 1.54
C VAL A 144 -0.56 3.56 0.44
N SER A 145 -1.75 3.13 0.81
CA SER A 145 -2.75 2.62 -0.13
C SER A 145 -4.12 3.25 0.09
N GLY A 146 -5.00 3.05 -0.89
CA GLY A 146 -6.36 3.59 -0.89
C GLY A 146 -6.45 5.06 -1.30
N LEU A 147 -5.42 5.60 -1.94
CA LEU A 147 -5.44 6.90 -2.59
C LEU A 147 -5.75 6.70 -4.08
N ASP A 148 -6.72 7.44 -4.61
CA ASP A 148 -7.13 7.38 -6.01
C ASP A 148 -6.88 8.72 -6.71
N VAL A 149 -6.48 8.66 -7.96
CA VAL A 149 -6.45 9.85 -8.81
C VAL A 149 -7.88 10.22 -9.17
N VAL A 150 -8.31 11.40 -8.74
CA VAL A 150 -9.62 11.97 -9.06
C VAL A 150 -9.43 13.21 -9.91
N ASP A 151 -10.21 13.29 -10.99
CA ASP A 151 -10.31 14.48 -11.80
C ASP A 151 -11.56 15.28 -11.42
N HIS A 152 -11.35 16.52 -11.01
CA HIS A 152 -12.43 17.44 -10.67
C HIS A 152 -12.71 18.48 -11.76
N CYS A 153 -11.98 18.44 -12.88
CA CYS A 153 -12.22 19.23 -14.08
C CYS A 153 -12.87 18.35 -15.16
N PRO A 154 -14.21 18.36 -15.30
CA PRO A 154 -14.91 17.62 -16.36
C PRO A 154 -14.77 18.24 -17.76
#